data_AF-A0A943AXB1-F1
#
_entry.id   AF-A0A943AXB1-F1
#
_cell.length_a   1.000
_cell.length_b   1.000
_cell.length_c   1.000
_cell.angle_alpha   90.00
_cell.angle_beta   90.00
_cell.angle_gamma   90.00
#
_symmetry.space_group_name_H-M   'P 1'
#
loop_
_entity.id
_entity.type
_entity.pdbx_description
1 polymer ?
#
loop_
_entity_poly.entity_id
_entity_poly.type
_entity_poly.pdbx_seq_one_letter_code
_entity_poly.pdbx_strand_id
1 'polypeptide(L)'
;MDAKQLEKMMGFAPGELKKAAEAYEKDEWPKGHTIKLGRPPISDEPSVVISARVGESILEAFDEKAKRHGQTRTERLRELITLDALIA
;
A
#
# COMPACT_ATOMS: atom_id res chain seq x y z
N MET A 1 12.80 -6.08 31.21
CA MET A 1 11.70 -5.10 31.32
C MET A 1 10.45 -5.88 31.69
N ASP A 2 9.79 -5.50 32.78
CA ASP A 2 8.55 -6.15 33.21
C ASP A 2 7.34 -5.68 32.39
N ALA A 3 6.38 -6.57 32.13
CA ALA A 3 5.18 -6.25 31.35
C ALA A 3 4.40 -5.04 31.90
N LYS A 4 4.33 -4.91 33.23
CA LYS A 4 3.71 -3.77 33.91
C LYS A 4 4.42 -2.44 33.66
N GLN A 5 5.74 -2.47 33.46
CA GLN A 5 6.52 -1.27 33.12
C GLN A 5 6.28 -0.85 31.67
N LEU A 6 6.19 -1.82 30.75
CA LEU A 6 5.85 -1.60 29.34
C LEU A 6 4.45 -1.03 29.17
N GLU A 7 3.46 -1.57 29.89
CA GLU A 7 2.08 -1.07 29.89
C GLU A 7 2.01 0.40 30.31
N LYS A 8 2.70 0.76 31.39
CA LYS A 8 2.77 2.14 31.86
C LYS A 8 3.49 3.08 30.89
N MET A 9 4.54 2.62 30.22
CA MET A 9 5.29 3.43 29.25
C MET A 9 4.54 3.67 27.94
N MET A 10 3.77 2.68 27.48
CA MET A 10 3.01 2.74 26.25
C MET A 10 1.57 3.29 26.43
N GLY A 11 1.17 3.55 27.68
CA GLY A 11 -0.15 4.09 28.01
C GLY A 11 -1.29 3.07 27.98
N PHE A 12 -0.97 1.76 28.02
CA PHE A 12 -1.97 0.68 28.09
C PHE A 12 -2.39 0.41 29.53
N ALA A 13 -3.65 0.02 29.74
CA ALA A 13 -4.08 -0.46 31.06
C ALA A 13 -3.45 -1.84 31.36
N PRO A 14 -3.31 -2.23 32.64
CA PRO A 14 -2.71 -3.50 33.01
C PRO A 14 -3.48 -4.70 32.43
N GLY A 15 -2.78 -5.54 31.67
CA GLY A 15 -3.31 -6.68 30.93
C GLY A 15 -3.77 -6.37 29.50
N GLU A 16 -3.86 -5.10 29.09
CA GLU A 16 -4.27 -4.74 27.72
C GLU A 16 -3.18 -4.98 26.70
N LEU A 17 -1.91 -4.81 27.08
CA LEU A 17 -0.79 -5.03 26.16
C LEU A 17 -0.74 -6.48 25.68
N LYS A 18 -1.07 -7.42 26.58
CA LYS A 18 -1.14 -8.84 26.23
C LYS A 18 -2.34 -9.14 25.31
N LYS A 19 -3.50 -8.54 25.58
CA LYS A 19 -4.68 -8.66 24.70
C LYS A 19 -4.43 -8.05 23.32
N ALA A 20 -3.75 -6.92 23.27
CA ALA A 20 -3.33 -6.26 22.05
C ALA A 20 -2.36 -7.12 21.24
N ALA A 21 -1.37 -7.72 21.91
CA ALA A 21 -0.44 -8.65 21.29
C ALA A 21 -1.15 -9.91 20.77
N GLU A 22 -2.06 -10.51 21.55
CA GLU A 22 -2.85 -11.66 21.09
C GLU A 22 -3.78 -11.32 19.92
N ALA A 23 -4.35 -10.11 19.91
CA ALA A 23 -5.16 -9.65 18.79
C ALA A 23 -4.30 -9.34 17.54
N TYR A 24 -3.06 -8.88 17.70
CA TYR A 24 -2.11 -8.69 16.60
C TYR A 24 -1.70 -10.03 15.98
N GLU A 25 -1.35 -11.02 16.80
CA GLU A 25 -1.01 -12.38 16.34
C GLU A 25 -2.17 -13.11 15.65
N LYS A 26 -3.42 -12.70 15.95
CA LYS A 26 -4.63 -13.22 15.33
C LYS A 26 -5.13 -12.40 14.13
N ASP A 27 -4.38 -11.38 13.70
CA ASP A 27 -4.78 -10.43 12.65
C ASP A 27 -6.08 -9.64 12.98
N GLU A 28 -6.45 -9.55 14.25
CA GLU A 28 -7.65 -8.86 14.75
C GLU A 28 -7.37 -7.41 15.21
N TRP A 29 -6.11 -6.95 15.13
CA TRP A 29 -5.64 -5.67 15.68
C TRP A 29 -5.03 -4.72 14.65
N PRO A 30 -5.45 -3.44 14.64
CA PRO A 30 -6.80 -2.97 14.32
C PRO A 30 -7.23 -3.36 12.89
N LYS A 31 -8.55 -3.52 12.67
CA LYS A 31 -9.12 -3.85 11.35
C LYS A 31 -8.68 -2.84 10.28
N GLY A 32 -7.96 -3.32 9.28
CA GLY A 32 -7.62 -2.58 8.05
C GLY A 32 -6.16 -2.18 7.89
N HIS A 33 -5.35 -2.25 8.95
CA HIS A 33 -3.93 -1.89 8.88
C HIS A 33 -3.07 -2.94 9.59
N THR A 34 -3.05 -4.16 9.08
CA THR A 34 -1.91 -5.05 9.33
C THR A 34 -0.67 -4.34 8.78
N ILE A 35 0.23 -3.91 9.67
CA ILE A 35 1.49 -3.26 9.27
C ILE A 35 2.29 -4.32 8.53
N LYS A 36 2.22 -4.31 7.19
CA LYS A 36 3.03 -5.19 6.36
C LYS A 36 4.48 -4.82 6.57
N LEU A 37 5.27 -5.73 7.14
CA LEU A 37 6.71 -5.56 7.30
C LEU A 37 7.33 -5.39 5.90
N GLY A 38 7.81 -4.18 5.57
CA GLY A 38 8.29 -3.89 4.21
C GLY A 38 8.49 -2.40 3.96
N ARG A 39 8.76 -2.04 2.69
CA ARG A 39 8.81 -0.62 2.29
C ARG A 39 7.42 0.00 2.48
N PRO A 40 7.36 1.26 2.97
CA PRO A 40 6.12 2.03 2.94
C PRO A 40 5.50 2.00 1.54
N PRO A 41 4.18 1.84 1.43
CA PRO A 41 3.50 1.84 0.14
C PRO A 41 3.62 3.21 -0.53
N ILE A 42 3.57 3.22 -1.85
CA ILE A 42 3.65 4.45 -2.67
C ILE A 42 2.30 5.21 -2.66
N SER A 43 1.23 4.58 -2.18
CA SER A 43 -0.14 5.11 -2.13
C SER A 43 -0.78 4.77 -0.78
N ASP A 44 -1.65 5.65 -0.29
CA ASP A 44 -2.48 5.43 0.90
C ASP A 44 -3.53 4.32 0.66
N GLU A 45 -4.01 4.19 -0.59
CA GLU A 45 -4.92 3.13 -1.00
C GLU A 45 -4.15 1.83 -1.32
N PRO A 46 -4.65 0.64 -0.91
CA PRO A 46 -4.03 -0.63 -1.25
C PRO A 46 -3.90 -0.82 -2.77
N SER A 47 -2.66 -0.78 -3.26
CA SER A 47 -2.35 -0.96 -4.67
C SER A 47 -2.32 -2.44 -5.07
N VAL A 48 -2.92 -2.77 -6.22
CA VAL A 48 -2.84 -4.08 -6.87
C VAL A 48 -2.00 -4.01 -8.15
N VAL A 49 -1.41 -5.14 -8.56
CA VAL A 49 -0.57 -5.21 -9.76
C VAL A 49 -1.43 -5.53 -10.99
N ILE A 50 -1.36 -4.67 -12.00
CA ILE A 50 -1.90 -4.93 -13.33
C ILE A 50 -0.72 -5.22 -14.26
N SER A 51 -0.75 -6.37 -14.93
CA SER A 51 0.29 -6.77 -15.88
C SER A 51 -0.31 -7.24 -17.20
N ALA A 52 0.31 -6.83 -18.30
CA ALA A 52 -0.07 -7.20 -19.65
C ALA A 52 1.18 -7.27 -20.53
N ARG A 53 1.16 -8.13 -21.55
CA ARG A 53 2.22 -8.19 -22.56
C ARG A 53 1.83 -7.33 -23.76
N VAL A 54 2.76 -6.50 -24.23
CA VAL A 54 2.60 -5.66 -25.42
C VAL A 54 3.82 -5.82 -26.31
N GLY A 55 3.69 -5.54 -27.60
CA GLY A 55 4.83 -5.52 -28.52
C GLY A 55 5.80 -4.38 -28.19
N GLU A 56 7.08 -4.58 -28.52
CA GLU A 56 8.15 -3.60 -28.23
C GLU A 56 7.85 -2.24 -28.87
N SER A 57 7.39 -2.22 -30.13
CA SER A 57 7.03 -0.97 -30.82
C SER A 57 5.90 -0.21 -30.15
N ILE A 58 4.96 -0.91 -29.48
CA ILE A 58 3.88 -0.28 -28.73
C ILE A 58 4.42 0.33 -27.44
N LEU A 59 5.35 -0.35 -26.77
CA LEU A 59 6.00 0.15 -25.57
C LEU A 59 6.79 1.44 -25.86
N GLU A 60 7.55 1.46 -26.96
CA GLU A 60 8.32 2.64 -27.39
C GLU A 60 7.41 3.83 -27.68
N ALA A 61 6.35 3.61 -28.48
CA ALA A 61 5.37 4.66 -28.79
C ALA A 61 4.66 5.18 -27.52
N PHE A 62 4.41 4.29 -26.56
CA PHE A 62 3.81 4.66 -25.27
C PHE A 62 4.75 5.53 -24.44
N ASP A 63 6.03 5.19 -24.37
CA ASP A 63 7.04 5.97 -23.65
C ASP A 63 7.25 7.35 -24.25
N GLU A 64 7.27 7.46 -25.59
CA GLU A 64 7.32 8.76 -26.27
C GLU A 64 6.10 9.61 -25.92
N LYS A 65 4.91 9.00 -25.87
CA LYS A 65 3.69 9.71 -25.49
C LYS A 65 3.76 10.17 -24.02
N ALA A 66 4.20 9.32 -23.11
CA ALA A 66 4.38 9.68 -21.70
C ALA A 66 5.35 10.87 -21.55
N LYS A 67 6.48 10.86 -22.26
CA LYS A 67 7.45 11.97 -22.29
C LYS A 67 6.84 13.28 -22.79
N ARG A 68 5.99 13.24 -23.84
CA ARG A 68 5.27 14.44 -24.33
C ARG A 68 4.35 15.05 -23.28
N HIS A 69 3.82 14.23 -22.36
CA HIS A 69 3.00 14.68 -21.24
C HIS A 69 3.82 15.02 -19.98
N GLY A 70 5.16 14.93 -20.02
CA GLY A 70 6.02 15.15 -18.85
C GLY A 70 5.88 14.08 -17.77
N GLN A 71 5.41 12.88 -18.13
CA GLN A 71 5.10 11.79 -17.21
C GLN A 71 6.08 10.63 -17.38
N THR A 72 6.29 9.87 -16.30
CA THR A 72 6.88 8.53 -16.39
C THR A 72 5.89 7.55 -17.01
N ARG A 73 6.41 6.42 -17.52
CA ARG A 73 5.60 5.32 -18.05
C ARG A 73 4.50 4.90 -17.07
N THR A 74 4.84 4.74 -15.79
CA THR A 74 3.89 4.26 -14.79
C THR A 74 2.84 5.31 -14.43
N GLU A 75 3.19 6.59 -14.39
CA GLU A 75 2.22 7.67 -14.18
C GLU A 75 1.19 7.72 -15.31
N ARG A 76 1.66 7.66 -16.57
CA ARG A 76 0.78 7.63 -17.74
C ARG A 76 -0.15 6.42 -17.73
N LEU A 77 0.38 5.25 -17.37
CA LEU A 77 -0.40 4.03 -17.28
C LEU A 77 -1.48 4.13 -16.19
N ARG A 78 -1.14 4.63 -15.00
CA ARG A 78 -2.12 4.86 -13.93
C ARG A 78 -3.21 5.84 -14.37
N GLU A 79 -2.84 6.97 -14.97
CA GLU A 79 -3.80 7.96 -15.47
C GLU A 79 -4.81 7.33 -16.44
N LEU A 80 -4.33 6.57 -17.45
CA LEU A 80 -5.21 5.95 -18.43
C LEU A 80 -6.14 4.90 -17.82
N ILE A 81 -5.65 4.07 -16.91
CA ILE A 81 -6.48 3.08 -16.21
C ILE A 81 -7.55 3.78 -15.37
N THR A 82 -7.20 4.86 -14.66
CA THR A 82 -8.15 5.63 -13.86
C THR A 82 -9.19 6.32 -14.73
N LEU A 83 -8.79 6.93 -15.85
CA LEU A 83 -9.72 7.57 -16.77
C LEU A 83 -10.71 6.57 -17.38
N ASP A 84 -10.22 5.39 -17.80
CA ASP A 84 -11.07 4.30 -18.34
C ASP A 84 -12.05 3.80 -17.27
N ALA A 85 -11.56 3.48 -16.07
CA ALA A 85 -12.40 2.93 -15.00
C ALA A 85 -13.46 3.91 -14.46
N LEU A 86 -13.23 5.23 -14.56
CA LEU A 86 -14.12 6.26 -14.00
C LEU A 86 -15.09 6.85 -15.04
N ILE A 87 -14.85 6.68 -16.33
CA ILE A 87 -15.71 7.19 -17.39
C ILE A 87 -16.52 6.02 -17.95
N ALA A 88 -17.78 5.92 -17.50
CA ALA A 88 -18.78 4.95 -17.96
C ALA A 88 -19.50 5.40 -19.23
#